data_AF-A0A2A4Q441-F1
#
_entry.id   AF-A0A2A4Q441-F1
#
_cell.length_a   1.000
_cell.length_b   1.000
_cell.length_c   1.000
_cell.angle_alpha   90.00
_cell.angle_beta   90.00
_cell.angle_gamma   90.00
#
_symmetry.space_group_name_H-M   'P 1'
#
loop_
_entity.id
_entity.type
_entity.pdbx_description
1 polymer ?
#
loop_
_entity_poly.entity_id
_entity_poly.type
_entity_poly.pdbx_seq_one_letter_code
_entity_poly.pdbx_strand_id
1 'polypeptide(L)'
;MNRLFKYFLVVLITISGQLSYAQNKELKESLIKINNMLKGMAEVSIKKENLVVKFTRNGELYRQDKVMIDELDAKMVEYVGEENAVVLRCSSDNEGCVFRNLFLKKRKNYYSRLNIILKGKEKVAVDLTKEFKIFLDLYQEN
;
A
#
# COMPACT_ATOMS: atom_id res chain seq x y z
N MET A 1 26.25 -42.58 1.92
CA MET A 1 25.42 -41.35 1.84
C MET A 1 25.96 -40.33 2.84
N ASN A 2 26.68 -39.33 2.34
CA ASN A 2 27.64 -38.51 3.09
C ASN A 2 26.97 -37.65 4.20
N ARG A 3 27.51 -37.73 5.43
CA ARG A 3 27.10 -36.89 6.58
C ARG A 3 27.17 -35.39 6.24
N LEU A 4 28.08 -34.97 5.36
CA LEU A 4 28.20 -33.61 4.82
C LEU A 4 26.93 -33.13 4.08
N PHE A 5 26.21 -34.01 3.39
CA PHE A 5 24.99 -33.66 2.65
C PHE A 5 23.81 -33.37 3.60
N LYS A 6 23.77 -34.05 4.76
CA LYS A 6 22.73 -33.81 5.79
C LYS A 6 22.91 -32.45 6.48
N TYR A 7 24.13 -32.01 6.76
CA TYR A 7 24.38 -30.69 7.36
C TYR A 7 24.09 -29.55 6.39
N PHE A 8 24.39 -29.74 5.10
CA PHE A 8 24.10 -28.74 4.07
C PHE A 8 22.58 -28.47 3.93
N LEU A 9 21.75 -29.51 4.00
CA LEU A 9 20.30 -29.38 3.93
C LEU A 9 19.70 -28.61 5.14
N VAL A 10 20.23 -28.83 6.35
CA VAL A 10 19.76 -28.16 7.57
C VAL A 10 20.10 -26.66 7.55
N VAL A 11 21.26 -26.28 7.01
CA VAL A 11 21.66 -24.87 6.86
C VAL A 11 20.81 -24.13 5.83
N LEU A 12 20.40 -24.79 4.74
CA LEU A 12 19.52 -24.19 3.73
C LEU A 12 18.11 -23.88 4.26
N ILE A 13 17.59 -24.73 5.13
CA ILE A 13 16.25 -24.55 5.72
C ILE A 13 16.24 -23.39 6.73
N THR A 14 17.32 -23.18 7.50
CA THR A 14 17.38 -22.09 8.48
C THR A 14 17.57 -20.71 7.85
N ILE A 15 18.30 -20.60 6.74
CA ILE A 15 18.48 -19.32 6.02
C ILE A 15 17.17 -18.84 5.41
N SER A 16 16.38 -19.75 4.83
CA SER A 16 15.13 -19.42 4.14
C SER A 16 14.07 -18.80 5.07
N GLY A 17 14.00 -19.25 6.33
CA GLY A 17 13.05 -18.72 7.31
C GLY A 17 13.36 -17.30 7.79
N GLN A 18 14.62 -16.86 7.72
CA GLN A 18 15.02 -15.52 8.18
C GLN A 18 14.64 -14.43 7.18
N LEU A 19 14.69 -14.71 5.87
CA LEU A 19 14.32 -13.74 4.84
C LEU A 19 12.82 -13.37 4.90
N SER A 20 11.94 -14.36 5.00
CA SER A 20 10.48 -14.12 5.02
C SER A 20 10.03 -13.30 6.24
N TYR A 21 10.67 -13.52 7.40
CA TYR A 21 10.35 -12.76 8.61
C TYR A 21 10.80 -11.30 8.52
N ALA A 22 11.97 -11.04 7.92
CA ALA A 22 12.48 -9.68 7.73
C ALA A 22 11.59 -8.86 6.78
N GLN A 23 11.16 -9.43 5.66
CA GLN A 23 10.27 -8.76 4.71
C GLN A 23 8.91 -8.39 5.33
N ASN A 24 8.31 -9.29 6.12
CA ASN A 24 7.04 -9.01 6.80
C ASN A 24 7.19 -7.87 7.84
N LYS A 25 8.35 -7.79 8.50
CA LYS A 25 8.66 -6.69 9.41
C LYS A 25 8.78 -5.36 8.66
N GLU A 26 9.52 -5.32 7.55
CA GLU A 26 9.71 -4.10 6.74
C GLU A 26 8.38 -3.59 6.15
N LEU A 27 7.53 -4.48 5.66
CA LEU A 27 6.20 -4.15 5.16
C LEU A 27 5.35 -3.48 6.26
N LYS A 28 5.37 -4.02 7.48
CA LYS A 28 4.65 -3.45 8.64
C LYS A 28 5.19 -2.08 9.02
N GLU A 29 6.51 -1.92 9.05
CA GLU A 29 7.16 -0.64 9.35
C GLU A 29 6.80 0.43 8.32
N SER A 30 6.78 0.06 7.04
CA SER A 30 6.37 0.94 5.95
C SER A 30 4.92 1.39 6.09
N LEU A 31 4.00 0.45 6.37
CA LEU A 31 2.60 0.75 6.62
C LEU A 31 2.40 1.68 7.84
N ILE A 32 3.20 1.52 8.90
CA ILE A 32 3.19 2.41 10.06
C ILE A 32 3.64 3.82 9.68
N LYS A 33 4.71 3.98 8.90
CA LYS A 33 5.17 5.28 8.41
C LYS A 33 4.12 5.98 7.56
N ILE A 34 3.50 5.25 6.63
CA ILE A 34 2.39 5.75 5.79
C ILE A 34 1.27 6.30 6.68
N ASN A 35 0.79 5.51 7.65
CA ASN A 35 -0.27 5.93 8.55
C ASN A 35 0.11 7.12 9.43
N ASN A 36 1.35 7.21 9.89
CA ASN A 36 1.84 8.35 10.66
C ASN A 36 1.80 9.65 9.83
N MET A 37 2.23 9.60 8.57
CA MET A 37 2.14 10.75 7.65
C MET A 37 0.69 11.13 7.35
N LEU A 38 -0.20 10.13 7.23
CA LEU A 38 -1.62 10.32 6.92
C LEU A 38 -2.50 10.63 8.14
N LYS A 39 -1.94 10.66 9.34
CA LYS A 39 -2.69 10.85 10.60
C LYS A 39 -3.67 12.01 10.51
N GLY A 40 -4.95 11.72 10.74
CA GLY A 40 -6.06 12.68 10.68
C GLY A 40 -6.63 12.95 9.28
N MET A 41 -6.12 12.30 8.22
CA MET A 41 -6.62 12.42 6.84
C MET A 41 -7.16 11.10 6.32
N ALA A 42 -6.39 10.02 6.51
CA ALA A 42 -6.75 8.69 6.09
C ALA A 42 -6.10 7.63 6.99
N GLU A 43 -6.68 6.44 6.99
CA GLU A 43 -6.14 5.23 7.59
C GLU A 43 -5.92 4.20 6.48
N VAL A 44 -4.72 3.64 6.40
CA VAL A 44 -4.31 2.64 5.41
C VAL A 44 -4.11 1.31 6.13
N SER A 45 -4.73 0.25 5.63
CA SER A 45 -4.62 -1.09 6.21
C SER A 45 -4.58 -2.15 5.13
N ILE A 46 -3.95 -3.29 5.44
CA ILE A 46 -4.01 -4.48 4.60
C ILE A 46 -5.09 -5.41 5.16
N LYS A 47 -5.99 -5.88 4.29
CA LYS A 47 -6.97 -6.92 4.62
C LYS A 47 -6.93 -8.01 3.57
N LYS A 48 -6.37 -9.17 3.93
CA LYS A 48 -5.99 -10.23 2.97
C LYS A 48 -5.02 -9.62 1.95
N GLU A 49 -5.34 -9.65 0.67
CA GLU A 49 -4.53 -9.09 -0.43
C GLU A 49 -4.93 -7.66 -0.82
N ASN A 50 -5.82 -7.03 -0.03
CA ASN A 50 -6.33 -5.72 -0.39
C ASN A 50 -5.72 -4.62 0.46
N LEU A 51 -5.29 -3.55 -0.21
CA LEU A 51 -5.08 -2.25 0.41
C LEU A 51 -6.45 -1.61 0.62
N VAL A 52 -6.74 -1.26 1.88
CA VAL A 52 -7.97 -0.57 2.27
C VAL A 52 -7.60 0.78 2.83
N VAL A 53 -8.06 1.85 2.16
CA VAL A 53 -7.84 3.23 2.57
C VAL A 53 -9.16 3.85 2.99
N LYS A 54 -9.26 4.25 4.25
CA LYS A 54 -10.44 4.89 4.82
C LYS A 54 -10.17 6.37 5.02
N PHE A 55 -11.10 7.21 4.57
CA PHE A 55 -11.03 8.65 4.72
C PHE A 55 -12.14 9.11 5.65
N THR A 56 -11.76 9.80 6.72
CA THR A 56 -12.69 10.35 7.70
C THR A 56 -12.71 11.87 7.63
N ARG A 57 -13.88 12.45 7.93
CA ARG A 57 -14.06 13.90 8.07
C ARG A 57 -15.01 14.13 9.24
N ASN A 58 -14.59 14.94 10.20
CA ASN A 58 -15.35 15.20 11.43
C ASN A 58 -15.72 13.90 12.20
N GLY A 59 -14.84 12.90 12.19
CA GLY A 59 -15.08 11.60 12.83
C GLY A 59 -15.91 10.62 12.01
N GLU A 60 -16.50 11.04 10.89
CA GLU A 60 -17.33 10.18 10.04
C GLU A 60 -16.57 9.66 8.82
N LEU A 61 -16.74 8.37 8.51
CA LEU A 61 -16.22 7.74 7.30
C LEU A 61 -17.02 8.22 6.08
N TYR A 62 -16.40 9.02 5.20
CA TYR A 62 -17.08 9.54 4.00
C TYR A 62 -16.66 8.84 2.71
N ARG A 63 -15.48 8.22 2.69
CA ARG A 63 -14.93 7.49 1.55
C ARG A 63 -14.10 6.30 2.03
N GLN A 64 -14.24 5.17 1.35
CA GLN A 64 -13.34 4.02 1.49
C GLN A 64 -12.95 3.53 0.11
N ASP A 65 -11.66 3.35 -0.10
CA ASP A 65 -11.10 2.73 -1.29
C ASP A 65 -10.57 1.35 -0.92
N LYS A 66 -10.81 0.37 -1.80
CA LYS A 66 -10.30 -0.99 -1.70
C LYS A 66 -9.71 -1.38 -3.05
N VAL A 67 -8.51 -1.93 -3.04
CA VAL A 67 -7.79 -2.35 -4.25
C VAL A 67 -6.92 -3.57 -3.93
N MET A 68 -6.82 -4.52 -4.85
CA MET A 68 -5.83 -5.61 -4.72
C MET A 68 -4.44 -5.03 -4.93
N ILE A 69 -3.50 -5.35 -4.04
CA ILE A 69 -2.18 -4.70 -4.05
C ILE A 69 -1.43 -4.98 -5.35
N ASP A 70 -1.59 -6.17 -5.92
CA ASP A 70 -0.94 -6.58 -7.18
C ASP A 70 -1.51 -5.87 -8.43
N GLU A 71 -2.68 -5.23 -8.30
CA GLU A 71 -3.27 -4.44 -9.37
C GLU A 71 -2.79 -2.99 -9.39
N LEU A 72 -1.92 -2.58 -8.45
CA LEU A 72 -1.29 -1.26 -8.41
C LEU A 72 0.09 -1.30 -9.06
N ASP A 73 0.46 -0.22 -9.73
CA ASP A 73 1.81 -0.05 -10.28
C ASP A 73 2.67 0.86 -9.37
N ALA A 74 3.67 0.26 -8.72
CA ALA A 74 4.62 0.95 -7.86
C ALA A 74 5.39 2.07 -8.60
N LYS A 75 5.68 1.90 -9.89
CA LYS A 75 6.39 2.90 -10.70
C LYS A 75 5.53 4.13 -10.98
N MET A 76 4.20 3.94 -11.02
CA MET A 76 3.22 4.99 -11.29
C MET A 76 2.65 5.64 -10.02
N VAL A 77 3.29 5.43 -8.85
CA VAL A 77 2.98 6.24 -7.66
C VAL A 77 3.63 7.62 -7.80
N GLU A 78 2.83 8.68 -7.69
CA GLU A 78 3.30 10.06 -7.89
C GLU A 78 2.56 11.05 -7.00
N TYR A 79 3.20 12.18 -6.72
CA TYR A 79 2.51 13.36 -6.21
C TYR A 79 2.09 14.24 -7.39
N VAL A 80 0.79 14.48 -7.51
CA VAL A 80 0.21 15.36 -8.52
C VAL A 80 -0.08 16.71 -7.86
N GLY A 81 0.77 17.71 -8.12
CA GLY A 81 0.70 19.03 -7.50
C GLY A 81 -0.60 19.77 -7.76
N GLU A 82 -1.13 19.68 -8.98
CA GLU A 82 -2.42 20.29 -9.35
C GLU A 82 -3.60 19.74 -8.53
N GLU A 83 -3.55 18.46 -8.17
CA GLU A 83 -4.56 17.80 -7.33
C GLU A 83 -4.26 17.89 -5.84
N ASN A 84 -3.06 18.36 -5.47
CA ASN A 84 -2.50 18.27 -4.12
C ASN A 84 -2.67 16.86 -3.53
N ALA A 85 -2.37 15.83 -4.32
CA ALA A 85 -2.65 14.45 -3.95
C ALA A 85 -1.51 13.51 -4.29
N VAL A 86 -1.30 12.51 -3.43
CA VAL A 86 -0.52 11.32 -3.80
C VAL A 86 -1.46 10.35 -4.50
N VAL A 87 -1.05 9.91 -5.68
CA VAL A 87 -1.82 9.09 -6.60
C VAL A 87 -1.12 7.74 -6.76
N LEU A 88 -1.88 6.66 -6.55
CA LEU A 88 -1.47 5.29 -6.85
C LEU A 88 -2.33 4.82 -8.02
N ARG A 89 -1.71 4.47 -9.15
CA ARG A 89 -2.41 4.06 -10.37
C ARG A 89 -2.53 2.55 -10.46
N CYS A 90 -3.59 2.10 -11.10
CA CYS A 90 -3.73 0.70 -11.49
C CYS A 90 -2.70 0.36 -12.55
N SER A 91 -2.21 -0.88 -12.53
CA SER A 91 -1.28 -1.42 -13.53
C SER A 91 -1.95 -1.67 -14.89
N SER A 92 -3.28 -1.86 -14.90
CA SER A 92 -4.08 -2.05 -16.11
C SER A 92 -4.92 -0.82 -16.43
N ASP A 93 -5.02 -0.50 -17.72
CA ASP A 93 -5.85 0.58 -18.28
C ASP A 93 -7.35 0.25 -18.40
N ASN A 94 -7.81 -0.89 -17.85
CA ASN A 94 -9.22 -1.31 -17.85
C ASN A 94 -10.11 -0.41 -16.96
N GLU A 95 -11.36 -0.82 -16.69
CA GLU A 95 -12.39 -0.08 -15.91
C GLU A 95 -11.95 0.41 -14.51
N GLY A 96 -10.77 0.03 -14.06
CA GLY A 96 -10.12 0.48 -12.85
C GLY A 96 -10.10 -0.60 -11.76
N CYS A 97 -9.00 -0.71 -11.05
CA CYS A 97 -8.77 -1.65 -9.95
C CYS A 97 -9.27 -1.12 -8.58
N VAL A 98 -9.52 0.19 -8.46
CA VAL A 98 -9.87 0.81 -7.18
C VAL A 98 -11.37 0.84 -7.01
N PHE A 99 -11.89 -0.08 -6.19
CA PHE A 99 -13.28 -0.06 -5.75
C PHE A 99 -13.47 1.01 -4.66
N ARG A 100 -14.19 2.09 -5.00
CA ARG A 100 -14.45 3.21 -4.07
C ARG A 100 -15.90 3.26 -3.66
N ASN A 101 -16.11 3.31 -2.35
CA ASN A 101 -17.41 3.55 -1.73
C ASN A 101 -17.46 4.96 -1.15
N LEU A 102 -18.38 5.79 -1.66
CA LEU A 102 -18.68 7.13 -1.16
C LEU A 102 -19.94 7.07 -0.28
N PHE A 103 -19.76 7.08 1.03
CA PHE A 103 -20.84 6.82 1.99
C PHE A 103 -21.92 7.90 1.97
N LEU A 104 -21.52 9.18 1.94
CA LEU A 104 -22.45 10.31 1.91
C LEU A 104 -23.33 10.32 0.64
N LYS A 105 -22.79 9.87 -0.49
CA LYS A 105 -23.50 9.85 -1.78
C LYS A 105 -24.14 8.50 -2.09
N LYS A 106 -23.93 7.48 -1.24
CA LYS A 106 -24.30 6.07 -1.48
C LYS A 106 -23.88 5.56 -2.87
N ARG A 107 -22.73 6.01 -3.37
CA ARG A 107 -22.20 5.63 -4.70
C ARG A 107 -21.01 4.70 -4.56
N LYS A 108 -20.97 3.69 -5.43
CA LYS A 108 -19.88 2.71 -5.52
C LYS A 108 -19.45 2.60 -6.97
N ASN A 109 -18.20 2.90 -7.27
CA ASN A 109 -17.64 2.86 -8.62
C ASN A 109 -16.22 2.32 -8.58
N TYR A 110 -15.75 1.82 -9.72
CA TYR A 110 -14.34 1.52 -9.98
C TYR A 110 -13.63 2.77 -10.53
N TYR A 111 -12.34 2.90 -10.20
CA TYR A 111 -11.49 4.00 -10.64
C TYR A 111 -10.12 3.44 -11.04
N SER A 112 -9.49 4.06 -12.04
CA SER A 112 -8.14 3.73 -12.51
C SER A 112 -7.02 4.17 -11.57
N ARG A 113 -7.37 4.88 -10.48
CA ARG A 113 -6.40 5.37 -9.50
C ARG A 113 -7.01 5.64 -8.13
N LEU A 114 -6.20 5.43 -7.11
CA LEU A 114 -6.44 5.87 -5.74
C LEU A 114 -5.74 7.22 -5.57
N ASN A 115 -6.45 8.23 -5.08
CA ASN A 115 -5.87 9.52 -4.77
C ASN A 115 -6.09 9.90 -3.29
N ILE A 116 -5.01 10.33 -2.63
CA ILE A 116 -5.02 10.79 -1.24
C ILE A 116 -4.69 12.28 -1.25
N ILE A 117 -5.72 13.11 -1.00
CA ILE A 117 -5.58 14.57 -0.96
C ILE A 117 -4.85 14.97 0.32
N LEU A 118 -3.79 15.78 0.18
CA LEU A 118 -2.88 16.20 1.25
C LEU A 118 -3.05 17.66 1.66
N LYS A 119 -4.26 18.22 1.57
CA LYS A 119 -4.51 19.65 1.83
C LYS A 119 -3.92 20.09 3.19
N GLY A 120 -2.96 21.00 3.17
CA GLY A 120 -2.25 21.52 4.35
C GLY A 120 -1.10 20.63 4.87
N LYS A 121 -0.74 19.57 4.14
CA LYS A 121 0.38 18.66 4.44
C LYS A 121 1.21 18.33 3.18
N GLU A 122 1.30 19.27 2.25
CA GLU A 122 2.01 19.10 0.97
C GLU A 122 3.49 18.75 1.18
N LYS A 123 4.08 19.21 2.29
CA LYS A 123 5.48 18.92 2.68
C LYS A 123 5.77 17.43 2.84
N VAL A 124 4.78 16.59 3.18
CA VAL A 124 4.99 15.14 3.32
C VAL A 124 4.78 14.38 2.01
N ALA A 125 4.41 15.06 0.92
CA ALA A 125 4.02 14.40 -0.33
C ALA A 125 5.17 13.57 -0.92
N VAL A 126 6.40 14.08 -0.90
CA VAL A 126 7.57 13.38 -1.44
C VAL A 126 7.86 12.10 -0.64
N ASP A 127 7.92 12.22 0.68
CA ASP A 127 8.20 11.07 1.56
C ASP A 127 7.06 10.05 1.52
N LEU A 128 5.81 10.50 1.49
CA LEU A 128 4.65 9.62 1.37
C LEU A 128 4.63 8.87 0.03
N THR A 129 4.94 9.56 -1.08
CA THR A 129 5.09 8.95 -2.41
C THR A 129 6.16 7.86 -2.36
N LYS A 130 7.34 8.19 -1.83
CA LYS A 130 8.45 7.25 -1.70
C LYS A 130 8.08 6.04 -0.86
N GLU A 131 7.43 6.25 0.28
CA GLU A 131 7.05 5.16 1.18
C GLU A 131 5.98 4.25 0.56
N PHE A 132 5.03 4.80 -0.21
CA PHE A 132 4.08 3.96 -0.97
C PHE A 132 4.78 3.13 -2.05
N LYS A 133 5.82 3.65 -2.72
CA LYS A 133 6.61 2.85 -3.67
C LYS A 133 7.28 1.67 -2.98
N ILE A 134 8.02 1.96 -1.91
CA ILE A 134 8.67 0.95 -1.08
C ILE A 134 7.66 -0.11 -0.61
N PHE A 135 6.51 0.33 -0.11
CA PHE A 135 5.45 -0.58 0.34
C PHE A 135 4.97 -1.52 -0.76
N LEU A 136 4.71 -1.01 -1.97
CA LEU A 136 4.21 -1.81 -3.08
C LEU A 136 5.29 -2.76 -3.60
N ASP A 137 6.52 -2.29 -3.78
CA ASP A 137 7.66 -3.12 -4.20
C ASP A 137 7.88 -4.27 -3.21
N LEU A 138 7.94 -3.96 -1.90
CA LEU A 138 8.08 -4.97 -0.85
C LEU A 138 6.94 -5.99 -0.85
N TYR A 139 5.71 -5.59 -1.16
CA TYR A 139 4.59 -6.51 -1.20
C TYR A 139 4.62 -7.42 -2.42
N GLN A 140 4.93 -6.86 -3.59
CA GLN A 140 4.85 -7.54 -4.89
C GLN A 140 6.06 -8.43 -5.19
N GLU A 141 7.17 -8.25 -4.47
CA GLU A 141 8.36 -9.11 -4.55
C GLU A 141 8.27 -10.38 -3.66
N ASN A 142 7.20 -10.53 -2.86
CA ASN A 142 6.94 -11.71 -2.02
C ASN A 142 6.09 -12.77 -2.74
#